data_AF-A0A367J653-F1
#
_entry.id   AF-A0A367J653-F1
#
_cell.length_a   1.000
_cell.length_b   1.000
_cell.length_c   1.000
_cell.angle_alpha   90.00
_cell.angle_beta   90.00
_cell.angle_gamma   90.00
#
_symmetry.space_group_name_H-M   'P 1'
#
loop_
_entity.id
_entity.type
_entity.pdbx_description
1 polymer ?
#
loop_
_entity_poly.entity_id
_entity_poly.type
_entity_poly.pdbx_seq_one_letter_code
_entity_poly.pdbx_strand_id
1 'polypeptide(L)'
;MQSLFDDHERDIRLEFTFTESADNHNREVSPNCIISVFPHQTDNAVNVGYGEPAPAKSATASSSSTNDEVHSPSLSFSRNLNDSSSILSSLSAPSTTKAKLDKYIEMCKNKADKHGFNLQTEINQVLASKDIILLKKVQFCSELVKYIDAESLLKNIQSDAISKDIKVNNEIFLELVTLLRDINDETDRRALKIELNNLYEKATKEDGIIIEIFVNLVTKASKFQRLSPVGELEMTVNFLDPILSHIFHRPDSNKLFVWLNRKDDNTATCRPDATMVALPQKAENVTLGYVEVKPLDVQSDLELVFMDLVRLGVFARSLMLRKANRKVLVVQCIGYTMIFYLVSEHSYGITTMAELLTIDVPKYISEIGGLLQKVDDLKRLFLLYDQHMEPHYVNVTAPEDDAASTMETINLKRRKTRTPSFSLV
;
A
#
# COMPACT_ATOMS: atom_id res chain seq x y z
N MET A 1 -5.98 6.24 -22.62
CA MET A 1 -5.47 7.40 -23.38
C MET A 1 -3.95 7.41 -23.45
N GLN A 2 -3.22 7.18 -22.37
CA GLN A 2 -1.75 7.23 -22.38
C GLN A 2 -1.07 6.30 -23.39
N SER A 3 -1.54 5.06 -23.55
CA SER A 3 -1.06 4.13 -24.58
C SER A 3 -1.27 4.57 -26.04
N LEU A 4 -2.11 5.59 -26.28
CA LEU A 4 -2.32 6.16 -27.61
C LEU A 4 -1.25 7.21 -27.96
N PHE A 5 -0.62 7.81 -26.95
CA PHE A 5 0.28 8.95 -27.09
C PHE A 5 1.73 8.64 -26.67
N ASP A 6 1.95 7.59 -25.90
CA ASP A 6 3.30 7.09 -25.61
C ASP A 6 3.85 6.34 -26.84
N ASP A 7 4.89 6.90 -27.46
CA ASP A 7 5.64 6.28 -28.56
C ASP A 7 7.10 6.16 -28.15
N HIS A 8 7.48 4.97 -27.68
CA HIS A 8 8.83 4.69 -27.19
C HIS A 8 9.88 4.57 -28.32
N GLU A 9 9.47 4.38 -29.58
CA GLU A 9 10.40 4.41 -30.71
C GLU A 9 10.81 5.85 -31.04
N ARG A 10 9.94 6.82 -30.73
CA ARG A 10 10.15 8.25 -30.97
C ARG A 10 10.45 9.06 -29.73
N ASP A 11 10.65 8.40 -28.58
CA ASP A 11 10.83 9.01 -27.26
C ASP A 11 9.76 10.08 -26.93
N ILE A 12 8.50 9.77 -27.27
CA ILE A 12 7.32 10.59 -26.95
C ILE A 12 6.66 10.01 -25.70
N ARG A 13 6.37 10.87 -24.72
CA ARG A 13 5.65 10.51 -23.50
C ARG A 13 4.55 11.52 -23.20
N LEU A 14 3.38 11.02 -22.84
CA LEU A 14 2.32 11.82 -22.25
C LEU A 14 2.54 11.87 -20.73
N GLU A 15 2.66 13.08 -20.18
CA GLU A 15 2.75 13.32 -18.74
C GLU A 15 1.48 14.02 -18.27
N PHE A 16 0.90 13.53 -17.18
CA PHE A 16 -0.21 14.23 -16.52
C PHE A 16 0.38 15.13 -15.45
N THR A 17 -0.16 16.34 -15.29
CA THR A 17 0.19 17.20 -14.15
C THR A 17 -1.07 17.47 -13.34
N PHE A 18 -0.93 17.48 -12.01
CA PHE A 18 -2.03 17.92 -11.15
C PHE A 18 -2.04 19.44 -11.09
N THR A 19 -3.20 20.04 -11.30
CA THR A 19 -3.52 21.32 -10.66
C THR A 19 -3.90 21.02 -9.22
N GLU A 20 -3.10 21.48 -8.25
CA GLU A 20 -3.58 21.60 -6.87
C GLU A 20 -4.87 22.44 -6.88
N SER A 21 -5.83 22.08 -6.03
CA SER A 21 -7.07 22.84 -5.84
C SER A 21 -6.74 24.33 -5.63
N ALA A 22 -7.21 25.18 -6.55
CA ALA A 22 -6.96 26.61 -6.55
C ALA A 22 -7.77 27.32 -5.45
N ASP A 23 -7.38 27.14 -4.18
CA ASP A 23 -7.90 27.94 -3.07
C ASP A 23 -7.17 29.29 -2.92
N ASN A 24 -6.30 29.67 -3.87
CA ASN A 24 -5.69 31.00 -3.92
C ASN A 24 -5.83 31.61 -5.31
N HIS A 25 -6.59 32.71 -5.39
CA HIS A 25 -7.01 33.42 -6.62
C HIS A 25 -5.89 34.09 -7.46
N ASN A 26 -4.63 33.65 -7.44
CA ASN A 26 -3.55 34.34 -8.16
C ASN A 26 -2.39 33.44 -8.66
N ARG A 27 -2.64 32.23 -9.15
CA ARG A 27 -1.60 31.45 -9.84
C ARG A 27 -2.00 31.10 -11.27
N GLU A 28 -1.02 31.19 -12.18
CA GLU A 28 -1.11 30.72 -13.56
C GLU A 28 -1.62 29.27 -13.60
N VAL A 29 -2.58 29.02 -14.48
CA VAL A 29 -3.22 27.72 -14.65
C VAL A 29 -2.20 26.78 -15.33
N SER A 30 -1.72 25.78 -14.59
CA SER A 30 -0.89 24.72 -15.16
C SER A 30 -1.76 23.75 -15.97
N PRO A 31 -1.35 23.34 -17.17
CA PRO A 31 -2.13 22.44 -18.02
C PRO A 31 -2.20 21.02 -17.44
N ASN A 32 -3.37 20.39 -17.48
CA ASN A 32 -3.63 19.08 -16.87
C ASN A 32 -2.86 17.92 -17.52
N CYS A 33 -2.37 18.09 -18.76
CA CYS A 33 -1.42 17.18 -19.38
C CYS A 33 -0.41 17.94 -20.26
N ILE A 34 0.80 17.40 -20.32
CA ILE A 34 1.92 17.86 -21.13
C ILE A 34 2.37 16.69 -22.00
N ILE A 35 2.60 16.96 -23.29
CA ILE A 35 3.25 15.99 -24.19
C ILE A 35 4.69 16.42 -24.35
N SER A 36 5.61 15.53 -23.96
CA SER A 36 7.05 15.77 -23.96
C SER A 36 7.73 14.88 -25.00
N VAL A 37 8.64 15.46 -25.77
CA VAL A 37 9.53 14.74 -26.70
C VAL A 37 10.97 14.90 -26.23
N PHE A 38 11.73 13.80 -26.20
CA PHE A 38 13.13 13.82 -25.79
C PHE A 38 14.03 13.63 -27.02
N PRO A 39 14.44 14.70 -27.73
CA PRO A 39 15.15 14.59 -29.00
C PRO A 39 16.58 14.01 -28.87
N HIS A 40 17.17 13.99 -27.68
CA HIS A 40 18.49 13.43 -27.39
C HIS A 40 18.53 12.77 -26.00
N GLN A 41 19.42 11.80 -25.77
CA GLN A 41 19.63 11.10 -24.48
C GLN A 41 20.05 12.03 -23.32
N THR A 42 20.33 13.31 -23.58
CA THR A 42 20.73 14.29 -22.57
C THR A 42 19.59 15.27 -22.27
N ASP A 43 18.73 14.85 -21.34
CA ASP A 43 17.93 15.60 -20.34
C ASP A 43 17.11 16.86 -20.68
N ASN A 44 17.00 17.30 -21.94
CA ASN A 44 16.14 18.43 -22.28
C ASN A 44 14.87 17.97 -23.02
N ALA A 45 13.84 17.61 -22.25
CA ALA A 45 12.50 17.40 -22.78
C ALA A 45 11.99 18.68 -23.46
N VAL A 46 11.45 18.56 -24.67
CA VAL A 46 10.78 19.65 -25.37
C VAL A 46 9.28 19.44 -25.23
N ASN A 47 8.60 20.39 -24.58
CA ASN A 47 7.13 20.40 -24.51
C ASN A 47 6.57 20.71 -25.89
N VAL A 48 5.83 19.78 -26.48
CA VAL A 48 5.28 19.92 -27.85
C VAL A 48 3.76 20.10 -27.87
N GLY A 49 3.08 19.99 -26.72
CA GLY A 49 1.64 20.18 -26.67
C GLY A 49 1.06 20.25 -25.26
N TYR A 50 -0.10 20.92 -25.16
CA TYR A 50 -0.89 21.07 -23.94
C TYR A 50 -2.35 20.66 -24.22
N GLY A 51 -3.01 20.02 -23.26
CA GLY A 51 -4.41 19.63 -23.37
C GLY A 51 -5.21 19.87 -22.09
N GLU A 52 -6.44 20.38 -22.25
CA GLU A 52 -7.45 20.43 -21.19
C GLU A 52 -8.59 19.47 -21.56
N PRO A 53 -8.92 18.47 -20.72
CA PRO A 53 -10.12 17.68 -20.94
C PRO A 53 -11.36 18.52 -20.57
N ALA A 54 -12.19 18.84 -21.56
CA ALA A 54 -13.47 19.50 -21.34
C ALA A 54 -14.44 18.55 -20.61
N PRO A 55 -15.17 19.00 -19.56
CA PRO A 55 -16.14 18.15 -18.88
C PRO A 55 -17.33 17.83 -19.81
N ALA A 56 -17.65 16.54 -19.94
CA ALA A 56 -18.81 16.07 -20.67
C ALA A 56 -20.11 16.48 -19.96
N LYS A 57 -21.00 17.17 -20.67
CA LYS A 57 -22.34 17.52 -20.19
C LYS A 57 -23.20 16.26 -20.11
N SER A 58 -23.62 15.86 -18.92
CA SER A 58 -24.56 14.77 -18.70
C SER A 58 -25.96 15.17 -19.18
N ALA A 59 -26.50 14.46 -20.17
CA ALA A 59 -27.88 14.58 -20.60
C ALA A 59 -28.80 13.80 -19.66
N THR A 60 -29.78 14.47 -19.09
CA THR A 60 -30.88 13.92 -18.28
C THR A 60 -31.88 13.23 -19.20
N ALA A 61 -32.22 11.97 -18.91
CA ALA A 61 -33.39 11.30 -19.49
C ALA A 61 -34.24 10.69 -18.37
N SER A 62 -35.52 11.05 -18.39
CA SER A 62 -36.59 10.64 -17.48
C SER A 62 -37.58 9.73 -18.21
N SER A 63 -38.12 8.75 -17.48
CA SER A 63 -39.37 7.95 -17.67
C SER A 63 -39.07 6.45 -17.54
N SER A 64 -39.95 5.57 -17.10
CA SER A 64 -41.26 5.61 -16.44
C SER A 64 -41.55 4.18 -15.94
N SER A 65 -42.34 4.09 -14.88
CA SER A 65 -42.86 2.88 -14.24
C SER A 65 -43.76 2.02 -15.14
N THR A 66 -43.67 0.69 -15.01
CA THR A 66 -44.83 -0.22 -15.05
C THR A 66 -44.59 -1.43 -14.15
N ASN A 67 -45.58 -1.74 -13.33
CA ASN A 67 -45.72 -2.93 -12.50
C ASN A 67 -45.89 -4.18 -13.37
N ASP A 68 -45.49 -5.33 -12.84
CA ASP A 68 -46.30 -6.56 -12.95
C ASP A 68 -45.91 -7.56 -11.84
N GLU A 69 -46.91 -7.96 -11.05
CA GLU A 69 -46.90 -9.07 -10.11
C GLU A 69 -47.05 -10.40 -10.86
N VAL A 70 -46.26 -11.43 -10.51
CA VAL A 70 -46.67 -12.84 -10.68
C VAL A 70 -46.17 -13.69 -9.51
N HIS A 71 -47.09 -14.52 -9.01
CA HIS A 71 -47.03 -15.48 -7.91
C HIS A 71 -46.00 -16.63 -8.02
N SER A 72 -45.37 -16.95 -6.87
CA SER A 72 -45.15 -18.27 -6.20
C SER A 72 -44.45 -19.44 -6.95
N PRO A 73 -43.89 -20.49 -6.29
CA PRO A 73 -43.96 -20.85 -4.87
C PRO A 73 -42.62 -21.21 -4.17
N SER A 74 -42.75 -21.26 -2.84
CA SER A 74 -41.87 -21.85 -1.84
C SER A 74 -41.47 -23.31 -2.11
N LEU A 75 -40.19 -23.62 -1.92
CA LEU A 75 -39.72 -24.94 -1.52
C LEU A 75 -38.70 -24.81 -0.39
N SER A 76 -39.15 -25.22 0.79
CA SER A 76 -38.37 -25.40 2.00
C SER A 76 -37.49 -26.65 1.87
N PHE A 77 -36.19 -26.48 2.06
CA PHE A 77 -35.30 -27.60 2.39
C PHE A 77 -34.73 -27.38 3.79
N SER A 78 -35.39 -28.02 4.75
CA SER A 78 -34.89 -28.25 6.09
C SER A 78 -33.67 -29.16 6.02
N ARG A 79 -32.52 -28.70 6.53
CA ARG A 79 -31.46 -29.60 7.00
C ARG A 79 -31.10 -29.27 8.44
N ASN A 80 -31.27 -30.31 9.23
CA ASN A 80 -31.06 -30.45 10.65
C ASN A 80 -29.80 -29.76 11.17
N LEU A 81 -30.03 -28.88 12.14
CA LEU A 81 -29.11 -28.56 13.22
C LEU A 81 -28.94 -29.82 14.08
N ASN A 82 -27.70 -30.29 14.20
CA ASN A 82 -27.28 -31.10 15.33
C ASN A 82 -25.97 -30.55 15.86
N ASP A 83 -26.08 -30.01 17.06
CA ASP A 83 -25.10 -29.94 18.15
C ASP A 83 -23.62 -30.16 17.83
N SER A 84 -22.84 -29.11 18.13
CA SER A 84 -21.59 -29.24 18.90
C SER A 84 -21.33 -27.91 19.62
N SER A 85 -21.93 -27.79 20.80
CA SER A 85 -21.49 -26.88 21.84
C SER A 85 -20.19 -27.40 22.49
N SER A 86 -19.46 -26.50 23.15
CA SER A 86 -18.06 -26.60 23.64
C SER A 86 -17.04 -26.29 22.54
N ILE A 87 -16.34 -25.16 22.54
CA ILE A 87 -15.35 -24.75 23.56
C ILE A 87 -15.43 -23.22 23.77
N LEU A 88 -16.10 -22.81 24.84
CA LEU A 88 -15.88 -21.55 25.53
C LEU A 88 -15.11 -21.91 26.80
N SER A 89 -13.78 -21.79 26.77
CA SER A 89 -12.94 -21.68 27.97
C SER A 89 -11.45 -21.60 27.58
N SER A 90 -10.90 -20.39 27.58
CA SER A 90 -9.61 -20.16 28.24
C SER A 90 -9.46 -18.67 28.57
N LEU A 91 -10.08 -18.27 29.68
CA LEU A 91 -9.52 -17.21 30.54
C LEU A 91 -8.19 -17.75 31.08
N SER A 92 -7.16 -17.73 30.23
CA SER A 92 -5.78 -17.97 30.63
C SER A 92 -5.20 -16.65 31.09
N ALA A 93 -4.39 -16.68 32.16
CA ALA A 93 -3.67 -15.54 32.68
C ALA A 93 -3.01 -14.74 31.52
N PRO A 94 -2.95 -13.40 31.59
CA PRO A 94 -2.36 -12.61 30.51
C PRO A 94 -0.99 -13.20 30.19
N SER A 95 -0.79 -13.62 28.94
CA SER A 95 0.49 -14.12 28.48
C SER A 95 1.56 -13.13 28.93
N THR A 96 2.70 -13.62 29.43
CA THR A 96 3.76 -12.75 29.96
C THR A 96 4.10 -11.63 28.96
N THR A 97 4.03 -11.92 27.67
CA THR A 97 4.16 -10.96 26.56
C THR A 97 3.10 -9.86 26.55
N LYS A 98 1.81 -10.16 26.71
CA LYS A 98 0.75 -9.14 26.77
C LYS A 98 0.99 -8.15 27.90
N ALA A 99 1.21 -8.65 29.12
CA ALA A 99 1.44 -7.78 30.28
C ALA A 99 2.71 -6.91 30.10
N LYS A 100 3.74 -7.45 29.45
CA LYS A 100 4.96 -6.70 29.10
C LYS A 100 4.67 -5.59 28.07
N LEU A 101 3.87 -5.88 27.04
CA LEU A 101 3.47 -4.90 26.04
C LEU A 101 2.56 -3.81 26.63
N ASP A 102 1.58 -4.18 27.45
CA ASP A 102 0.71 -3.23 28.18
C ASP A 102 1.56 -2.25 28.99
N LYS A 103 2.56 -2.75 29.73
CA LYS A 103 3.47 -1.93 30.52
C LYS A 103 4.31 -0.97 29.65
N TYR A 104 4.75 -1.42 28.46
CA TYR A 104 5.47 -0.58 27.51
C TYR A 104 4.57 0.52 26.92
N ILE A 105 3.34 0.19 26.55
CA ILE A 105 2.34 1.14 26.04
C ILE A 105 2.01 2.19 27.09
N GLU A 106 1.74 1.77 28.33
CA GLU A 106 1.43 2.67 29.45
C GLU A 106 2.61 3.63 29.72
N MET A 107 3.85 3.13 29.68
CA MET A 107 5.04 3.97 29.76
C MET A 107 5.08 5.01 28.61
N CYS A 108 4.78 4.60 27.38
CA CYS A 108 4.77 5.51 26.23
C CYS A 108 3.68 6.59 26.36
N LYS A 109 2.45 6.22 26.77
CA LYS A 109 1.35 7.17 27.03
C LYS A 109 1.74 8.21 28.09
N ASN A 110 2.24 7.76 29.23
CA ASN A 110 2.72 8.63 30.31
C ASN A 110 3.85 9.58 29.86
N LYS A 111 4.73 9.12 28.97
CA LYS A 111 5.81 9.95 28.42
C LYS A 111 5.27 10.99 27.42
N ALA A 112 4.31 10.61 26.59
CA ALA A 112 3.63 11.50 25.64
C ALA A 112 3.02 12.71 26.38
N ASP A 113 2.27 12.45 27.45
CA ASP A 113 1.56 13.47 28.23
C ASP A 113 2.51 14.47 28.90
N LYS A 114 3.66 13.98 29.38
CA LYS A 114 4.62 14.81 30.14
C LYS A 114 5.60 15.58 29.26
N HIS A 115 6.08 14.95 28.20
CA HIS A 115 7.28 15.42 27.48
C HIS A 115 7.10 15.56 25.97
N GLY A 116 6.07 14.95 25.37
CA GLY A 116 5.97 14.78 23.93
C GLY A 116 7.04 13.83 23.37
N PHE A 117 7.06 13.67 22.05
CA PHE A 117 8.02 12.80 21.35
C PHE A 117 8.73 13.55 20.22
N ASN A 118 9.97 13.15 19.94
CA ASN A 118 10.62 13.47 18.68
C ASN A 118 10.27 12.39 17.64
N LEU A 119 9.52 12.79 16.62
CA LEU A 119 8.99 11.86 15.62
C LEU A 119 10.09 11.10 14.85
N GLN A 120 11.24 11.73 14.60
CA GLN A 120 12.34 11.11 13.84
C GLN A 120 13.06 10.01 14.62
N THR A 121 13.16 10.15 15.93
CA THR A 121 13.92 9.23 16.78
C THR A 121 13.05 8.31 17.63
N GLU A 122 11.77 8.65 17.81
CA GLU A 122 10.86 8.00 18.77
C GLU A 122 9.56 7.51 18.11
N ILE A 123 9.57 7.27 16.79
CA ILE A 123 8.41 6.79 16.03
C ILE A 123 7.73 5.56 16.63
N ASN A 124 8.52 4.62 17.15
CA ASN A 124 8.01 3.42 17.82
C ASN A 124 7.20 3.77 19.09
N GLN A 125 7.65 4.75 19.87
CA GLN A 125 6.94 5.20 21.08
C GLN A 125 5.72 6.04 20.73
N VAL A 126 5.78 6.82 19.65
CA VAL A 126 4.62 7.57 19.12
C VAL A 126 3.50 6.59 18.76
N LEU A 127 3.79 5.57 17.95
CA LEU A 127 2.81 4.54 17.59
C LEU A 127 2.34 3.76 18.82
N ALA A 128 3.23 3.40 19.75
CA ALA A 128 2.86 2.68 20.97
C ALA A 128 1.94 3.50 21.87
N SER A 129 2.07 4.83 21.90
CA SER A 129 1.13 5.70 22.63
C SER A 129 -0.29 5.68 22.05
N LYS A 130 -0.43 5.24 20.79
CA LYS A 130 -1.69 5.00 20.08
C LYS A 130 -2.09 3.51 20.05
N ASP A 131 -1.53 2.71 20.97
CA ASP A 131 -1.76 1.26 21.10
C ASP A 131 -1.31 0.43 19.89
N ILE A 132 -0.32 0.92 19.13
CA ILE A 132 0.25 0.26 17.95
C ILE A 132 1.73 -0.06 18.19
N ILE A 133 2.08 -1.34 18.18
CA ILE A 133 3.46 -1.81 18.28
C ILE A 133 4.02 -1.99 16.87
N LEU A 134 4.92 -1.10 16.46
CA LEU A 134 5.66 -1.22 15.21
C LEU A 134 6.76 -2.29 15.34
N LEU A 135 6.75 -3.27 14.44
CA LEU A 135 7.74 -4.34 14.36
C LEU A 135 8.38 -4.30 12.98
N LYS A 136 9.54 -3.64 12.89
CA LYS A 136 10.28 -3.43 11.65
C LYS A 136 11.69 -3.99 11.78
N LYS A 137 12.14 -4.75 10.78
CA LYS A 137 13.39 -5.50 10.86
C LYS A 137 14.57 -4.54 11.07
N VAL A 138 15.48 -4.88 11.97
CA VAL A 138 16.70 -4.09 12.28
C VAL A 138 16.42 -2.69 12.86
N GLN A 139 15.16 -2.29 13.04
CA GLN A 139 14.75 -0.95 13.49
C GLN A 139 13.92 -0.99 14.79
N PHE A 140 14.17 -1.99 15.64
CA PHE A 140 13.51 -2.10 16.92
C PHE A 140 13.94 -0.98 17.87
N CYS A 141 12.96 -0.41 18.56
CA CYS A 141 13.22 0.56 19.61
C CYS A 141 13.97 -0.11 20.78
N SER A 142 15.04 0.55 21.25
CA SER A 142 15.82 0.11 22.40
C SER A 142 15.00 0.01 23.69
N GLU A 143 13.91 0.76 23.81
CA GLU A 143 12.97 0.61 24.92
C GLU A 143 12.09 -0.63 24.76
N LEU A 144 11.52 -0.89 23.58
CA LEU A 144 10.64 -2.04 23.35
C LEU A 144 11.34 -3.38 23.67
N VAL A 145 12.61 -3.52 23.26
CA VAL A 145 13.39 -4.74 23.48
C VAL A 145 13.69 -5.04 24.95
N LYS A 146 13.53 -4.05 25.86
CA LYS A 146 13.63 -4.28 27.31
C LYS A 146 12.41 -5.02 27.86
N TYR A 147 11.28 -4.94 27.16
CA TYR A 147 10.02 -5.54 27.58
C TYR A 147 9.83 -6.91 26.93
N ILE A 148 10.07 -7.01 25.62
CA ILE A 148 9.81 -8.22 24.83
C ILE A 148 10.94 -8.56 23.86
N ASP A 149 10.98 -9.80 23.41
CA ASP A 149 11.75 -10.20 22.22
C ASP A 149 10.98 -9.79 20.96
N ALA A 150 11.22 -8.56 20.50
CA ALA A 150 10.55 -8.00 19.34
C ALA A 150 10.91 -8.73 18.03
N GLU A 151 12.10 -9.34 17.95
CA GLU A 151 12.53 -10.08 16.76
C GLU A 151 11.82 -11.43 16.68
N SER A 152 11.71 -12.16 17.79
CA SER A 152 10.91 -13.39 17.84
C SER A 152 9.44 -13.11 17.54
N LEU A 153 8.87 -12.03 18.10
CA LEU A 153 7.48 -11.65 17.83
C LEU A 153 7.25 -11.36 16.33
N LEU A 154 8.14 -10.57 15.70
CA LEU A 154 8.08 -10.30 14.28
C LEU A 154 8.16 -11.59 13.44
N LYS A 155 9.12 -12.48 13.75
CA LYS A 155 9.30 -13.75 13.04
C LYS A 155 8.09 -14.67 13.16
N ASN A 156 7.44 -14.68 14.33
CA ASN A 156 6.22 -15.47 14.54
C ASN A 156 5.08 -14.93 13.67
N ILE A 157 4.84 -13.61 13.72
CA ILE A 157 3.80 -12.97 12.89
C ILE A 157 4.06 -13.22 11.40
N GLN A 158 5.32 -13.08 10.94
CA GLN A 158 5.68 -13.35 9.56
C GLN A 158 5.45 -14.81 9.17
N SER A 159 5.81 -15.77 10.04
CA SER A 159 5.63 -17.19 9.77
C SER A 159 4.14 -17.60 9.74
N ASP A 160 3.32 -16.95 10.56
CA ASP A 160 1.87 -17.16 10.59
C ASP A 160 1.16 -16.51 9.39
N ALA A 161 1.69 -15.39 8.89
CA ALA A 161 1.09 -14.65 7.78
C ALA A 161 1.54 -15.15 6.39
N ILE A 162 2.80 -15.52 6.25
CA ILE A 162 3.46 -15.78 4.97
C ILE A 162 4.15 -17.15 5.02
N SER A 163 3.54 -18.15 4.37
CA SER A 163 4.14 -19.48 4.28
C SER A 163 5.37 -19.47 3.38
N LYS A 164 6.50 -19.95 3.91
CA LYS A 164 7.77 -20.07 3.18
C LYS A 164 7.77 -21.18 2.13
N ASP A 165 6.81 -22.09 2.21
CA ASP A 165 6.68 -23.20 1.27
C ASP A 165 6.09 -22.76 -0.07
N ILE A 166 5.38 -21.63 -0.07
CA ILE A 166 4.90 -20.98 -1.29
C ILE A 166 6.11 -20.41 -2.03
N LYS A 167 6.29 -20.85 -3.27
CA LYS A 167 7.31 -20.38 -4.21
C LYS A 167 6.74 -20.26 -5.61
N VAL A 168 7.36 -19.43 -6.43
CA VAL A 168 7.14 -19.46 -7.87
C VAL A 168 7.59 -20.81 -8.40
N ASN A 169 6.86 -21.37 -9.36
CA ASN A 169 7.29 -22.63 -9.98
C ASN A 169 8.73 -22.51 -10.51
N ASN A 170 9.57 -23.51 -10.23
CA ASN A 170 10.99 -23.47 -10.59
C ASN A 170 11.24 -23.29 -12.09
N GLU A 171 10.44 -23.90 -12.95
CA GLU A 171 10.55 -23.77 -14.41
C GLU A 171 10.24 -22.33 -14.84
N ILE A 172 9.13 -21.77 -14.32
CA ILE A 172 8.75 -20.37 -14.55
C ILE A 172 9.84 -19.42 -14.05
N PHE A 173 10.38 -19.67 -12.85
CA PHE A 173 11.45 -18.85 -12.28
C PHE A 173 12.72 -18.87 -13.14
N LEU A 174 13.14 -20.04 -13.61
CA LEU A 174 14.33 -20.17 -14.47
C LEU A 174 14.13 -19.50 -15.84
N GLU A 175 12.94 -19.60 -16.43
CA GLU A 175 12.59 -18.86 -17.66
C GLU A 175 12.62 -17.35 -17.40
N LEU A 176 12.05 -16.85 -16.30
CA LEU A 176 12.13 -15.43 -15.92
C LEU A 176 13.58 -14.95 -15.74
N VAL A 177 14.42 -15.72 -15.06
CA VAL A 177 15.85 -15.40 -14.89
C VAL A 177 16.55 -15.31 -16.25
N THR A 178 16.25 -16.24 -17.16
CA THR A 178 16.84 -16.26 -18.51
C THR A 178 16.44 -15.02 -19.30
N LEU A 179 15.18 -14.58 -19.20
CA LEU A 179 14.66 -13.42 -19.91
C LEU A 179 15.12 -12.08 -19.33
N LEU A 180 15.31 -11.99 -18.02
CA LEU A 180 15.43 -10.70 -17.32
C LEU A 180 16.80 -10.43 -16.68
N ARG A 181 17.70 -11.41 -16.58
CA ARG A 181 19.00 -11.20 -15.92
C ARG A 181 19.90 -10.22 -16.67
N ASP A 182 19.88 -10.28 -18.00
CA ASP A 182 20.82 -9.54 -18.86
C ASP A 182 20.14 -8.38 -19.60
N ILE A 183 18.97 -7.94 -19.10
CA ILE A 183 18.19 -6.84 -19.66
C ILE A 183 18.90 -5.49 -19.51
N ASN A 184 18.84 -4.65 -20.54
CA ASN A 184 19.48 -3.34 -20.60
C ASN A 184 18.73 -2.37 -21.53
N ASP A 185 19.29 -1.18 -21.76
CA ASP A 185 18.75 -0.11 -22.58
C ASP A 185 18.64 -0.44 -24.08
N GLU A 186 19.42 -1.40 -24.55
CA GLU A 186 19.41 -1.94 -25.93
C GLU A 186 18.44 -3.12 -26.11
N THR A 187 17.76 -3.56 -25.03
CA THR A 187 16.85 -4.70 -25.12
C THR A 187 15.60 -4.37 -25.93
N ASP A 188 15.28 -5.23 -26.91
CA ASP A 188 14.00 -5.17 -27.63
C ASP A 188 12.84 -5.50 -26.69
N ARG A 189 12.18 -4.46 -26.20
CA ARG A 189 11.04 -4.55 -25.29
C ARG A 189 9.86 -5.28 -25.90
N ARG A 190 9.65 -5.17 -27.21
CA ARG A 190 8.52 -5.82 -27.87
C ARG A 190 8.76 -7.33 -27.91
N ALA A 191 9.95 -7.75 -28.31
CA ALA A 191 10.33 -9.16 -28.28
C ALA A 191 10.26 -9.73 -26.87
N LEU A 192 10.83 -9.02 -25.88
CA LEU A 192 10.79 -9.45 -24.48
C LEU A 192 9.37 -9.60 -23.94
N LYS A 193 8.46 -8.67 -24.26
CA LYS A 193 7.04 -8.77 -23.85
C LYS A 193 6.34 -9.96 -24.48
N ILE A 194 6.66 -10.31 -25.73
CA ILE A 194 6.12 -11.50 -26.38
C ILE A 194 6.57 -12.75 -25.61
N GLU A 195 7.86 -12.86 -25.29
CA GLU A 195 8.37 -14.00 -24.53
C GLU A 195 7.79 -14.10 -23.11
N LEU A 196 7.63 -12.97 -22.41
CA LEU A 196 6.97 -12.95 -21.11
C LEU A 196 5.49 -13.38 -21.20
N ASN A 197 4.77 -12.97 -22.24
CA ASN A 197 3.39 -13.41 -22.45
C ASN A 197 3.30 -14.90 -22.80
N ASN A 198 4.25 -15.43 -23.60
CA ASN A 198 4.35 -16.86 -23.86
C ASN A 198 4.61 -17.66 -22.58
N LEU A 199 5.39 -17.10 -21.65
CA LEU A 199 5.61 -17.69 -20.33
C LEU A 199 4.33 -17.64 -19.48
N TYR A 200 3.58 -16.54 -19.53
CA TYR A 200 2.31 -16.37 -18.82
C TYR A 200 1.29 -17.45 -19.21
N GLU A 201 1.20 -17.82 -20.49
CA GLU A 201 0.28 -18.87 -20.96
C GLU A 201 0.55 -20.25 -20.32
N LYS A 202 1.79 -20.51 -19.88
CA LYS A 202 2.19 -21.76 -19.21
C LYS A 202 2.02 -21.70 -17.69
N ALA A 203 1.87 -20.51 -17.13
CA ALA A 203 1.92 -20.28 -15.69
C ALA A 203 0.59 -20.63 -15.01
N THR A 204 0.65 -20.92 -13.71
CA THR A 204 -0.57 -20.95 -12.89
C THR A 204 -1.11 -19.53 -12.73
N LYS A 205 -2.35 -19.39 -12.26
CA LYS A 205 -2.94 -18.06 -12.00
C LYS A 205 -2.07 -17.22 -11.04
N GLU A 206 -1.50 -17.86 -10.04
CA GLU A 206 -0.66 -17.21 -9.01
C GLU A 206 0.71 -16.81 -9.56
N ASP A 207 1.32 -17.67 -10.38
CA ASP A 207 2.61 -17.36 -11.03
C ASP A 207 2.45 -16.34 -12.15
N GLY A 208 1.30 -16.35 -12.83
CA GLY A 208 0.93 -15.39 -13.86
C GLY A 208 1.02 -13.94 -13.36
N ILE A 209 0.60 -13.68 -12.12
CA ILE A 209 0.68 -12.35 -11.49
C ILE A 209 2.11 -11.84 -11.38
N ILE A 210 3.07 -12.73 -11.09
CA ILE A 210 4.49 -12.37 -11.05
C ILE A 210 4.98 -11.97 -12.44
N ILE A 211 4.57 -12.71 -13.47
CA ILE A 211 4.93 -12.41 -14.86
C ILE A 211 4.31 -11.08 -15.30
N GLU A 212 3.04 -10.83 -14.95
CA GLU A 212 2.33 -9.58 -15.25
C GLU A 212 3.04 -8.35 -14.63
N ILE A 213 3.59 -8.47 -13.42
CA ILE A 213 4.45 -7.44 -12.81
C ILE A 213 5.63 -7.12 -13.73
N PHE A 214 6.36 -8.12 -14.22
CA PHE A 214 7.48 -7.89 -15.12
C PHE A 214 7.06 -7.33 -16.48
N VAL A 215 5.93 -7.76 -17.04
CA VAL A 215 5.39 -7.18 -18.28
C VAL A 215 5.09 -5.68 -18.12
N ASN A 216 4.49 -5.29 -16.99
CA ASN A 216 4.22 -3.88 -16.72
C ASN A 216 5.49 -3.07 -16.47
N LEU A 217 6.46 -3.62 -15.72
CA LEU A 217 7.75 -2.98 -15.49
C LEU A 217 8.51 -2.77 -16.81
N VAL A 218 8.61 -3.77 -17.70
CA VAL A 218 9.25 -3.64 -19.02
C VAL A 218 8.54 -2.59 -19.88
N THR A 219 7.21 -2.48 -19.75
CA THR A 219 6.43 -1.49 -20.47
C THR A 219 6.73 -0.06 -19.97
N LYS A 220 6.84 0.14 -18.65
CA LYS A 220 6.91 1.48 -18.04
C LYS A 220 8.32 1.99 -17.76
N ALA A 221 9.28 1.11 -17.52
CA ALA A 221 10.63 1.51 -17.13
C ALA A 221 11.28 2.44 -18.18
N SER A 222 12.07 3.43 -17.75
CA SER A 222 12.92 4.20 -18.65
C SER A 222 14.10 3.36 -19.15
N LYS A 223 14.74 3.78 -20.25
CA LYS A 223 16.00 3.16 -20.71
C LYS A 223 17.17 3.50 -19.78
N PHE A 224 17.17 4.70 -19.23
CA PHE A 224 18.25 5.23 -18.40
C PHE A 224 17.73 5.76 -17.06
N GLN A 225 18.63 5.88 -16.08
CA GLN A 225 18.35 6.54 -14.82
C GLN A 225 18.16 8.03 -15.04
N ARG A 226 17.07 8.59 -14.50
CA ARG A 226 16.84 10.03 -14.50
C ARG A 226 17.66 10.72 -13.42
N LEU A 227 18.21 11.88 -13.75
CA LEU A 227 18.93 12.74 -12.79
C LEU A 227 17.98 13.69 -12.04
N SER A 228 16.87 14.06 -12.66
CA SER A 228 15.84 14.90 -12.04
C SER A 228 15.01 14.12 -11.02
N PRO A 229 14.56 14.76 -9.92
CA PRO A 229 13.60 14.14 -9.02
C PRO A 229 12.30 13.79 -9.75
N VAL A 230 11.69 12.68 -9.35
CA VAL A 230 10.41 12.21 -9.89
C VAL A 230 9.30 12.63 -8.94
N GLY A 231 8.34 13.39 -9.46
CA GLY A 231 7.19 13.84 -8.68
C GLY A 231 6.26 12.70 -8.29
N GLU A 232 5.41 12.92 -7.28
CA GLU A 232 4.55 11.90 -6.67
C GLU A 232 3.64 11.17 -7.69
N LEU A 233 2.99 11.91 -8.59
CA LEU A 233 2.09 11.32 -9.60
C LEU A 233 2.86 10.43 -10.57
N GLU A 234 4.00 10.91 -11.06
CA GLU A 234 4.83 10.12 -11.97
C GLU A 234 5.37 8.88 -11.27
N MET A 235 5.83 9.03 -10.02
CA MET A 235 6.28 7.91 -9.17
C MET A 235 5.18 6.86 -9.04
N THR A 236 3.96 7.32 -8.73
CA THR A 236 2.78 6.48 -8.58
C THR A 236 2.47 5.70 -9.85
N VAL A 237 2.32 6.38 -10.99
CA VAL A 237 1.83 5.75 -12.24
C VAL A 237 2.89 4.92 -12.94
N ASN A 238 4.16 5.34 -12.93
CA ASN A 238 5.21 4.71 -13.72
C ASN A 238 6.08 3.72 -12.95
N PHE A 239 6.07 3.77 -11.62
CA PHE A 239 6.95 2.93 -10.80
C PHE A 239 6.18 2.09 -9.79
N LEU A 240 5.22 2.69 -9.07
CA LEU A 240 4.51 1.97 -8.01
C LEU A 240 3.36 1.11 -8.55
N ASP A 241 2.48 1.70 -9.37
CA ASP A 241 1.31 1.04 -9.94
C ASP A 241 1.64 -0.22 -10.78
N PRO A 242 2.72 -0.27 -11.57
CA PRO A 242 3.16 -1.49 -12.27
C PRO A 242 3.32 -2.73 -11.38
N ILE A 243 3.57 -2.55 -10.09
CA ILE A 243 3.68 -3.63 -9.11
C ILE A 243 2.38 -3.76 -8.32
N LEU A 244 1.90 -2.66 -7.72
CA LEU A 244 0.78 -2.68 -6.78
C LEU A 244 -0.55 -3.09 -7.41
N SER A 245 -0.80 -2.68 -8.66
CA SER A 245 -2.04 -3.03 -9.37
C SER A 245 -2.17 -4.55 -9.54
N HIS A 246 -1.10 -5.26 -9.87
CA HIS A 246 -1.14 -6.72 -10.06
C HIS A 246 -1.30 -7.49 -8.75
N ILE A 247 -0.81 -6.95 -7.64
CA ILE A 247 -0.99 -7.58 -6.33
C ILE A 247 -2.41 -7.33 -5.80
N PHE A 248 -2.95 -6.11 -5.96
CA PHE A 248 -4.13 -5.66 -5.23
C PHE A 248 -5.40 -5.43 -6.07
N HIS A 249 -5.27 -5.22 -7.38
CA HIS A 249 -6.40 -4.97 -8.30
C HIS A 249 -6.86 -6.28 -8.96
N ARG A 250 -7.88 -6.91 -8.38
CA ARG A 250 -8.45 -8.19 -8.84
C ARG A 250 -9.96 -8.04 -9.06
N PRO A 251 -10.40 -7.39 -10.15
CA PRO A 251 -11.82 -7.15 -10.41
C PRO A 251 -12.62 -8.46 -10.49
N ASP A 252 -12.03 -9.54 -11.01
CA ASP A 252 -12.66 -10.88 -11.05
C ASP A 252 -12.97 -11.44 -9.67
N SER A 253 -12.19 -11.07 -8.66
CA SER A 253 -12.40 -11.42 -7.25
C SER A 253 -13.14 -10.30 -6.48
N ASN A 254 -13.73 -9.33 -7.20
CA ASN A 254 -14.36 -8.13 -6.63
C ASN A 254 -13.43 -7.32 -5.72
N LYS A 255 -12.12 -7.31 -5.97
CA LYS A 255 -11.17 -6.49 -5.22
C LYS A 255 -10.59 -5.42 -6.13
N LEU A 256 -10.62 -4.17 -5.70
CA LEU A 256 -10.09 -3.05 -6.45
C LEU A 256 -9.00 -2.36 -5.64
N PHE A 257 -7.91 -2.06 -6.32
CA PHE A 257 -6.95 -1.07 -5.87
C PHE A 257 -7.28 0.28 -6.52
N VAL A 258 -7.30 1.36 -5.73
CA VAL A 258 -7.72 2.69 -6.16
C VAL A 258 -6.79 3.76 -5.60
N TRP A 259 -6.14 4.52 -6.48
CA TRP A 259 -5.45 5.76 -6.13
C TRP A 259 -6.48 6.85 -5.83
N LEU A 260 -6.36 7.49 -4.67
CA LEU A 260 -7.37 8.39 -4.12
C LEU A 260 -7.05 9.86 -4.39
N ASN A 261 -7.95 10.52 -5.10
CA ASN A 261 -7.97 11.98 -5.22
C ASN A 261 -8.99 12.63 -4.27
N ARG A 262 -9.75 11.84 -3.52
CA ARG A 262 -10.79 12.28 -2.57
C ARG A 262 -10.67 11.50 -1.26
N LYS A 263 -11.24 12.05 -0.18
CA LYS A 263 -11.25 11.38 1.14
C LYS A 263 -11.96 10.03 1.06
N ASP A 264 -11.50 9.07 1.85
CA ASP A 264 -12.16 7.78 2.06
C ASP A 264 -13.12 7.90 3.25
N ASP A 265 -14.32 7.35 3.15
CA ASP A 265 -15.38 7.50 4.16
C ASP A 265 -14.98 6.93 5.54
N ASN A 266 -13.98 6.05 5.56
CA ASN A 266 -13.43 5.44 6.77
C ASN A 266 -12.38 6.29 7.49
N THR A 267 -12.06 7.46 6.95
CA THR A 267 -10.99 8.33 7.47
C THR A 267 -11.58 9.67 7.90
N ALA A 268 -11.51 9.97 9.19
CA ALA A 268 -12.22 11.13 9.77
C ALA A 268 -11.69 12.49 9.27
N THR A 269 -10.37 12.65 9.12
CA THR A 269 -9.74 13.96 8.86
C THR A 269 -8.77 13.98 7.69
N CYS A 270 -7.95 12.93 7.53
CA CYS A 270 -6.87 12.87 6.53
C CYS A 270 -7.13 11.78 5.47
N ARG A 271 -6.58 11.96 4.26
CA ARG A 271 -6.80 11.07 3.11
C ARG A 271 -5.55 10.21 2.84
N PRO A 272 -5.64 8.87 2.80
CA PRO A 272 -4.55 8.04 2.31
C PRO A 272 -4.41 8.16 0.79
N ASP A 273 -3.21 7.94 0.25
CA ASP A 273 -2.96 8.13 -1.19
C ASP A 273 -3.58 7.03 -2.04
N ALA A 274 -3.77 5.83 -1.49
CA ALA A 274 -4.54 4.76 -2.12
C ALA A 274 -5.30 3.90 -1.11
N THR A 275 -6.29 3.18 -1.62
CA THR A 275 -7.08 2.21 -0.87
C THR A 275 -7.21 0.89 -1.63
N MET A 276 -7.31 -0.20 -0.86
CA MET A 276 -7.65 -1.53 -1.34
C MET A 276 -9.07 -1.83 -0.86
N VAL A 277 -10.00 -2.14 -1.76
CA VAL A 277 -11.42 -2.34 -1.41
C VAL A 277 -11.93 -3.65 -1.99
N ALA A 278 -12.85 -4.29 -1.27
CA ALA A 278 -13.66 -5.38 -1.76
C ALA A 278 -15.10 -4.90 -2.00
N LEU A 279 -15.71 -5.43 -3.07
CA LEU A 279 -17.09 -5.16 -3.48
C LEU A 279 -17.95 -6.42 -3.31
N PRO A 280 -18.36 -6.77 -2.08
CA PRO A 280 -19.31 -7.86 -1.88
C PRO A 280 -20.63 -7.53 -2.61
N GLN A 281 -21.10 -8.44 -3.44
CA GLN A 281 -22.26 -8.24 -4.33
C GLN A 281 -23.44 -7.61 -3.59
N LYS A 282 -23.83 -6.38 -3.98
CA LYS A 282 -24.96 -5.58 -3.45
C LYS A 282 -24.79 -4.97 -2.04
N ALA A 283 -23.58 -4.96 -1.47
CA ALA A 283 -23.29 -4.34 -0.18
C ALA A 283 -22.35 -3.13 -0.30
N GLU A 284 -22.15 -2.42 0.81
CA GLU A 284 -21.18 -1.32 0.93
C GLU A 284 -19.74 -1.82 0.67
N ASN A 285 -18.91 -0.92 0.14
CA ASN A 285 -17.50 -1.19 -0.12
C ASN A 285 -16.77 -1.50 1.19
N VAL A 286 -16.02 -2.60 1.21
CA VAL A 286 -15.24 -3.00 2.40
C VAL A 286 -13.77 -2.72 2.16
N THR A 287 -13.19 -1.82 2.94
CA THR A 287 -11.77 -1.51 2.86
C THR A 287 -10.94 -2.65 3.45
N LEU A 288 -9.89 -3.01 2.72
CA LEU A 288 -8.94 -4.08 3.03
C LEU A 288 -7.57 -3.53 3.45
N GLY A 289 -7.24 -2.30 3.02
CA GLY A 289 -5.92 -1.74 3.22
C GLY A 289 -5.75 -0.33 2.67
N TYR A 290 -4.62 0.28 3.03
CA TYR A 290 -4.26 1.65 2.66
C TYR A 290 -2.82 1.73 2.17
N VAL A 291 -2.53 2.76 1.36
CA VAL A 291 -1.19 3.08 0.88
C VAL A 291 -0.89 4.56 1.14
N GLU A 292 0.32 4.84 1.64
CA GLU A 292 0.90 6.19 1.68
C GLU A 292 2.13 6.26 0.78
N VAL A 293 2.26 7.36 0.06
CA VAL A 293 3.32 7.60 -0.91
C VAL A 293 4.02 8.90 -0.57
N LYS A 294 5.36 8.83 -0.53
CA LYS A 294 6.20 10.02 -0.42
C LYS A 294 7.35 9.96 -1.43
N PRO A 295 7.49 10.95 -2.32
CA PRO A 295 8.55 10.96 -3.33
C PRO A 295 9.93 11.18 -2.70
N LEU A 296 10.98 10.87 -3.47
CA LEU A 296 12.37 10.83 -2.99
C LEU A 296 12.90 12.23 -2.63
N ASP A 297 12.45 13.27 -3.31
CA ASP A 297 12.82 14.66 -3.04
C ASP A 297 12.29 15.18 -1.69
N VAL A 298 11.26 14.53 -1.14
CA VAL A 298 10.76 14.79 0.22
C VAL A 298 11.60 14.08 1.29
N GLN A 299 12.57 13.23 0.92
CA GLN A 299 13.43 12.52 1.88
C GLN A 299 14.30 13.47 2.73
N SER A 300 14.53 14.71 2.29
CA SER A 300 15.16 15.76 3.12
C SER A 300 14.29 16.18 4.32
N ASP A 301 12.99 15.91 4.29
CA ASP A 301 12.05 16.11 5.39
C ASP A 301 11.53 14.76 5.91
N LEU A 302 12.40 14.08 6.67
CA LEU A 302 12.06 12.81 7.32
C LEU A 302 10.84 12.92 8.25
N GLU A 303 10.51 14.11 8.75
CA GLU A 303 9.35 14.29 9.63
C GLU A 303 8.05 13.96 8.90
N LEU A 304 7.91 14.37 7.63
CA LEU A 304 6.74 14.04 6.80
C LEU A 304 6.59 12.53 6.57
N VAL A 305 7.69 11.83 6.27
CA VAL A 305 7.70 10.38 6.08
C VAL A 305 7.24 9.64 7.34
N PHE A 306 7.68 10.09 8.51
CA PHE A 306 7.26 9.50 9.77
C PHE A 306 5.83 9.89 10.16
N MET A 307 5.37 11.10 9.84
CA MET A 307 3.97 11.51 10.06
C MET A 307 3.02 10.61 9.26
N ASP A 308 3.38 10.30 8.02
CA ASP A 308 2.61 9.37 7.19
C ASP A 308 2.61 7.95 7.73
N LEU A 309 3.73 7.47 8.29
CA LEU A 309 3.76 6.16 8.95
C LEU A 309 2.82 6.12 10.17
N VAL A 310 2.81 7.18 10.99
CA VAL A 310 1.87 7.30 12.13
C VAL A 310 0.44 7.29 11.63
N ARG A 311 0.15 8.11 10.62
CA ARG A 311 -1.17 8.23 10.00
C ARG A 311 -1.66 6.90 9.44
N LEU A 312 -0.81 6.21 8.69
CA LEU A 312 -1.10 4.89 8.13
C LEU A 312 -1.37 3.85 9.23
N GLY A 313 -0.59 3.85 10.31
CA GLY A 313 -0.81 2.98 11.47
C GLY A 313 -2.15 3.24 12.16
N VAL A 314 -2.50 4.51 12.37
CA VAL A 314 -3.78 4.91 12.98
C VAL A 314 -4.96 4.52 12.10
N PHE A 315 -4.91 4.80 10.80
CA PHE A 315 -5.94 4.36 9.84
C PHE A 315 -6.11 2.85 9.86
N ALA A 316 -5.01 2.11 9.80
CA ALA A 316 -5.03 0.66 9.80
C ALA A 316 -5.63 0.10 11.09
N ARG A 317 -5.32 0.68 12.26
CA ARG A 317 -5.91 0.26 13.54
C ARG A 317 -7.42 0.52 13.56
N SER A 318 -7.87 1.72 13.19
CA SER A 318 -9.29 2.06 13.16
C SER A 318 -10.07 1.18 12.18
N LEU A 319 -9.49 0.85 11.04
CA LEU A 319 -10.07 -0.10 10.09
C LEU A 319 -10.08 -1.53 10.65
N MET A 320 -8.95 -1.99 11.18
CA MET A 320 -8.80 -3.33 11.77
C MET A 320 -9.82 -3.56 12.89
N LEU A 321 -10.13 -2.53 13.68
CA LEU A 321 -11.11 -2.64 14.76
C LEU A 321 -12.55 -2.92 14.28
N ARG A 322 -12.84 -2.65 13.00
CA ARG A 322 -14.16 -2.88 12.38
C ARG A 322 -14.21 -4.18 11.56
N LYS A 323 -13.08 -4.83 11.30
CA LYS A 323 -13.01 -6.05 10.48
C LYS A 323 -13.14 -7.31 11.33
N ALA A 324 -13.80 -8.34 10.77
CA ALA A 324 -14.03 -9.62 11.45
C ALA A 324 -12.72 -10.37 11.76
N ASN A 325 -11.85 -10.52 10.77
CA ASN A 325 -10.54 -11.15 10.93
C ASN A 325 -9.50 -10.29 11.68
N ARG A 326 -9.82 -9.04 12.04
CA ARG A 326 -8.88 -8.09 12.67
C ARG A 326 -7.53 -8.00 11.94
N LYS A 327 -7.53 -8.06 10.60
CA LYS A 327 -6.33 -7.94 9.76
C LYS A 327 -6.51 -6.90 8.68
N VAL A 328 -5.50 -6.06 8.50
CA VAL A 328 -5.41 -5.01 7.48
C VAL A 328 -4.02 -5.04 6.88
N LEU A 329 -3.91 -4.92 5.57
CA LEU A 329 -2.64 -4.75 4.90
C LEU A 329 -2.40 -3.26 4.64
N VAL A 330 -1.19 -2.76 4.90
CA VAL A 330 -0.83 -1.39 4.56
C VAL A 330 0.52 -1.31 3.89
N VAL A 331 0.68 -0.31 3.02
CA VAL A 331 1.92 -0.09 2.26
C VAL A 331 2.42 1.32 2.48
N GLN A 332 3.70 1.45 2.77
CA GLN A 332 4.38 2.73 2.78
C GLN A 332 5.39 2.75 1.64
N CYS A 333 5.26 3.72 0.74
CA CYS A 333 6.19 3.94 -0.37
C CYS A 333 7.01 5.19 -0.07
N ILE A 334 8.34 5.03 0.05
CA ILE A 334 9.29 6.12 0.31
C ILE A 334 10.28 6.15 -0.85
N GLY A 335 10.11 7.11 -1.76
CA GLY A 335 10.76 7.09 -3.06
C GLY A 335 10.51 5.75 -3.77
N TYR A 336 11.59 5.07 -4.12
CA TYR A 336 11.56 3.78 -4.80
C TYR A 336 11.55 2.57 -3.85
N THR A 337 11.37 2.76 -2.55
CA THR A 337 11.27 1.64 -1.60
C THR A 337 9.82 1.44 -1.18
N MET A 338 9.29 0.24 -1.39
CA MET A 338 7.97 -0.17 -0.88
C MET A 338 8.13 -1.05 0.35
N ILE A 339 7.38 -0.71 1.41
CA ILE A 339 7.36 -1.46 2.65
C ILE A 339 5.92 -1.91 2.93
N PHE A 340 5.72 -3.22 2.99
CA PHE A 340 4.43 -3.85 3.24
C PHE A 340 4.33 -4.25 4.71
N TYR A 341 3.25 -3.87 5.38
CA TYR A 341 2.97 -4.23 6.77
C TYR A 341 1.65 -4.96 6.91
N LEU A 342 1.64 -5.98 7.78
CA LEU A 342 0.41 -6.54 8.32
C LEU A 342 0.07 -5.81 9.61
N VAL A 343 -1.13 -5.23 9.66
CA VAL A 343 -1.71 -4.68 10.88
C VAL A 343 -2.74 -5.67 11.40
N SER A 344 -2.52 -6.17 12.62
CA SER A 344 -3.38 -7.16 13.23
C SER A 344 -3.47 -7.00 14.74
N GLU A 345 -4.56 -7.52 15.32
CA GLU A 345 -4.68 -7.64 16.77
C GLU A 345 -3.75 -8.73 17.29
N HIS A 346 -2.85 -8.38 18.22
CA HIS A 346 -1.99 -9.36 18.90
C HIS A 346 -2.69 -9.94 20.12
N SER A 347 -3.36 -9.07 20.88
CA SER A 347 -4.21 -9.41 22.01
C SER A 347 -5.20 -8.27 22.23
N TYR A 348 -6.27 -8.50 22.99
CA TYR A 348 -7.31 -7.49 23.21
C TYR A 348 -6.72 -6.11 23.55
N GLY A 349 -6.96 -5.14 22.67
CA GLY A 349 -6.53 -3.74 22.81
C GLY A 349 -5.12 -3.42 22.31
N ILE A 350 -4.30 -4.42 21.95
CA ILE A 350 -2.93 -4.25 21.43
C ILE A 350 -2.87 -4.60 19.95
N THR A 351 -2.56 -3.61 19.13
CA THR A 351 -2.35 -3.78 17.69
C THR A 351 -0.85 -3.91 17.38
N THR A 352 -0.49 -4.83 16.51
CA THR A 352 0.86 -4.91 15.92
C THR A 352 0.82 -4.44 14.48
N MET A 353 1.82 -3.65 14.07
CA MET A 353 2.11 -3.30 12.69
C MET A 353 3.45 -3.93 12.32
N ALA A 354 3.39 -5.11 11.70
CA ALA A 354 4.56 -5.95 11.43
C ALA A 354 4.98 -5.86 9.96
N GLU A 355 6.24 -5.50 9.72
CA GLU A 355 6.82 -5.49 8.37
C GLU A 355 6.84 -6.92 7.82
N LEU A 356 6.21 -7.11 6.66
CA LEU A 356 6.20 -8.39 5.93
C LEU A 356 7.29 -8.44 4.87
N LEU A 357 7.42 -7.37 4.10
CA LEU A 357 8.26 -7.32 2.93
C LEU A 357 8.72 -5.89 2.70
N THR A 358 10.01 -5.73 2.37
CA THR A 358 10.56 -4.51 1.78
C THR A 358 11.16 -4.87 0.43
N ILE A 359 10.82 -4.09 -0.61
CA ILE A 359 11.40 -4.20 -1.95
C ILE A 359 11.83 -2.81 -2.43
N ASP A 360 12.85 -2.82 -3.29
CA ASP A 360 13.22 -1.65 -4.09
C ASP A 360 12.62 -1.80 -5.49
N VAL A 361 11.98 -0.74 -5.94
CA VAL A 361 11.30 -0.61 -7.23
C VAL A 361 12.34 -0.25 -8.29
N PRO A 362 12.44 -1.01 -9.39
CA PRO A 362 13.35 -0.69 -10.49
C PRO A 362 13.10 0.71 -11.06
N LYS A 363 14.15 1.53 -11.14
CA LYS A 363 14.06 2.91 -11.65
C LYS A 363 14.17 2.97 -13.17
N TYR A 364 14.81 1.98 -13.78
CA TYR A 364 15.00 1.87 -15.22
C TYR A 364 15.19 0.41 -15.59
N ILE A 365 15.20 0.14 -16.91
CA ILE A 365 15.07 -1.21 -17.45
C ILE A 365 16.15 -2.17 -16.94
N SER A 366 17.40 -1.73 -16.82
CA SER A 366 18.51 -2.59 -16.37
C SER A 366 18.44 -2.95 -14.88
N GLU A 367 17.60 -2.28 -14.08
CA GLU A 367 17.38 -2.65 -12.66
C GLU A 367 16.27 -3.70 -12.49
N ILE A 368 15.48 -4.00 -13.53
CA ILE A 368 14.33 -4.93 -13.43
C ILE A 368 14.78 -6.31 -12.93
N GLY A 369 15.93 -6.79 -13.39
CA GLY A 369 16.49 -8.08 -12.96
C GLY A 369 16.73 -8.18 -11.44
N GLY A 370 16.93 -7.06 -10.75
CA GLY A 370 17.09 -7.03 -9.29
C GLY A 370 15.85 -7.54 -8.54
N LEU A 371 14.66 -7.34 -9.10
CA LEU A 371 13.40 -7.77 -8.48
C LEU A 371 13.20 -9.30 -8.51
N LEU A 372 13.97 -10.03 -9.32
CA LEU A 372 13.95 -11.51 -9.36
C LEU A 372 14.22 -12.13 -7.99
N GLN A 373 14.98 -11.44 -7.12
CA GLN A 373 15.27 -11.92 -5.77
C GLN A 373 14.05 -11.90 -4.82
N LYS A 374 12.95 -11.30 -5.25
CA LYS A 374 11.75 -11.06 -4.43
C LYS A 374 10.48 -11.73 -4.96
N VAL A 375 10.56 -12.49 -6.04
CA VAL A 375 9.37 -13.08 -6.69
C VAL A 375 8.59 -14.03 -5.80
N ASP A 376 9.27 -14.86 -5.00
CA ASP A 376 8.64 -15.72 -4.01
C ASP A 376 7.90 -14.89 -2.95
N ASP A 377 8.51 -13.81 -2.48
CA ASP A 377 7.94 -12.93 -1.46
C ASP A 377 6.72 -12.17 -2.01
N LEU A 378 6.79 -11.70 -3.26
CA LEU A 378 5.67 -11.08 -3.97
C LEU A 378 4.51 -12.04 -4.16
N LYS A 379 4.78 -13.30 -4.52
CA LYS A 379 3.74 -14.34 -4.66
C LYS A 379 3.06 -14.62 -3.33
N ARG A 380 3.84 -14.72 -2.25
CA ARG A 380 3.29 -14.92 -0.90
C ARG A 380 2.45 -13.73 -0.45
N LEU A 381 2.90 -12.51 -0.72
CA LEU A 381 2.15 -11.29 -0.41
C LEU A 381 0.83 -11.25 -1.18
N PHE A 382 0.84 -11.59 -2.47
CA PHE A 382 -0.37 -11.72 -3.27
C PHE A 382 -1.33 -12.73 -2.65
N LEU A 383 -0.87 -13.92 -2.28
CA LEU A 383 -1.72 -14.94 -1.68
C LEU A 383 -2.25 -14.56 -0.30
N LEU A 384 -1.44 -13.86 0.52
CA LEU A 384 -1.90 -13.29 1.78
C LEU A 384 -3.07 -12.32 1.54
N TYR A 385 -2.92 -11.40 0.59
CA TYR A 385 -3.97 -10.44 0.24
C TYR A 385 -5.21 -11.15 -0.34
N ASP A 386 -5.02 -12.13 -1.22
CA ASP A 386 -6.14 -12.74 -1.90
C ASP A 386 -6.95 -13.67 -0.98
N GLN A 387 -6.28 -14.42 -0.12
CA GLN A 387 -6.91 -15.49 0.66
C GLN A 387 -7.26 -15.07 2.09
N HIS A 388 -6.53 -14.13 2.69
CA HIS A 388 -6.65 -13.85 4.12
C HIS A 388 -7.22 -12.46 4.46
N MET A 389 -7.35 -11.55 3.50
CA MET A 389 -8.02 -10.27 3.71
C MET A 389 -9.54 -10.42 3.53
N GLU A 390 -10.26 -10.50 4.65
CA GLU A 390 -11.71 -10.71 4.64
C GLU A 390 -12.47 -9.44 4.23
N PRO A 391 -13.47 -9.56 3.34
CA PRO A 391 -14.32 -8.46 2.90
C PRO A 391 -15.57 -8.31 3.78
N HIS A 392 -15.43 -8.43 5.10
CA HIS A 392 -16.56 -8.31 6.03
C HIS A 392 -16.23 -7.38 7.20
N TYR A 393 -17.10 -6.38 7.41
CA TYR A 393 -17.15 -5.63 8.66
C TYR A 393 -17.97 -6.40 9.68
N VAL A 394 -17.59 -6.30 10.95
CA VAL A 394 -18.45 -6.71 12.06
C VAL A 394 -19.47 -5.58 12.28
N ASN A 395 -20.75 -5.92 12.47
CA ASN A 395 -21.77 -4.99 12.94
C ASN A 395 -21.43 -4.53 14.36
N VAL A 396 -20.46 -3.65 14.48
CA VAL A 396 -20.08 -2.98 15.71
C VAL A 396 -20.62 -1.58 15.54
N THR A 397 -21.57 -1.20 16.40
CA THR A 397 -21.87 0.21 16.66
C THR A 397 -20.53 0.89 16.82
N ALA A 398 -20.15 1.76 15.87
CA ALA A 398 -18.81 2.35 15.83
C ALA A 398 -18.42 2.73 17.26
N PRO A 399 -17.28 2.24 17.79
CA PRO A 399 -16.79 2.77 19.05
C PRO A 399 -16.76 4.27 18.86
N GLU A 400 -17.46 5.02 19.73
CA GLU A 400 -17.42 6.48 19.69
C GLU A 400 -15.96 6.86 19.52
N ASP A 401 -15.65 7.56 18.42
CA ASP A 401 -14.33 8.09 18.18
C ASP A 401 -13.97 8.88 19.43
N ASP A 402 -13.10 8.31 20.27
CA ASP A 402 -12.62 8.98 21.45
C ASP A 402 -11.93 10.23 20.89
N ALA A 403 -12.54 11.40 21.07
CA ALA A 403 -12.12 12.65 20.41
C ALA A 403 -10.65 13.01 20.72
N ALA A 404 -10.06 12.33 21.72
CA ALA A 404 -8.64 12.32 22.08
C ALA A 404 -7.71 11.56 21.09
N SER A 405 -8.24 10.81 20.11
CA SER A 405 -7.47 10.07 19.09
C SER A 405 -7.31 10.84 17.77
N THR A 406 -7.62 12.13 17.75
CA THR A 406 -7.32 13.02 16.62
C THR A 406 -5.80 13.25 16.51
N MET A 407 -5.29 13.42 15.28
CA MET A 407 -3.86 13.69 15.02
C MET A 407 -3.35 14.96 15.75
N GLU A 408 -4.28 15.84 16.15
CA GLU A 408 -4.03 17.11 16.86
C GLU A 408 -3.48 16.96 18.28
N THR A 409 -3.62 15.79 18.94
CA THR A 409 -3.08 15.58 20.30
C THR A 409 -1.60 15.19 20.33
N ILE A 410 -0.92 15.07 19.19
CA ILE A 410 0.54 14.89 19.21
C ILE A 410 1.15 16.24 19.62
N ASN A 411 1.47 16.37 20.91
CA ASN A 411 2.25 17.48 21.46
C ASN A 411 3.67 17.48 20.87
N LEU A 412 3.80 17.95 19.61
CA LEU A 412 5.04 18.14 18.88
C LEU A 412 5.80 19.34 19.47
N LYS A 413 6.45 19.16 20.61
CA LYS A 413 7.37 20.17 21.14
C LYS A 413 8.66 20.13 20.32
N ARG A 414 8.86 21.11 19.43
CA ARG A 414 10.16 21.37 18.78
C ARG A 414 11.25 21.52 19.85
N ARG A 415 12.01 20.47 20.09
CA ARG A 415 13.20 20.55 20.93
C ARG A 415 14.28 21.22 20.07
N LYS A 416 14.56 22.51 20.31
CA LYS A 416 15.73 23.20 19.74
C LYS A 416 17.00 22.50 20.25
N THR A 417 17.49 21.52 19.53
CA THR A 417 18.84 20.98 19.71
C THR A 417 19.81 21.90 18.97
N ARG A 418 20.73 22.51 19.71
CA ARG A 418 21.93 23.14 19.12
C ARG A 418 22.70 22.04 18.39
N THR A 419 22.79 22.14 17.07
CA THR A 419 23.67 21.31 16.24
C THR A 419 25.14 21.56 16.64
N PRO A 420 25.91 20.54 17.05
CA PRO A 420 27.35 20.58 16.87
C PRO A 420 27.63 20.37 15.38
N SER A 421 28.43 21.25 14.79
CA SER A 421 28.94 21.09 13.44
C SER A 421 29.79 19.82 13.37
N PHE A 422 29.36 18.84 12.57
CA PHE A 422 30.24 17.77 12.11
C PHE A 422 30.40 17.89 10.60
N SER A 423 31.65 18.11 10.17
CA SER A 423 32.08 17.96 8.79
C SER A 423 32.17 16.47 8.45
N LEU A 424 31.54 16.06 7.35
CA LEU A 424 31.76 14.75 6.75
C LEU A 424 32.92 14.84 5.75
N VAL A 425 33.93 14.02 5.97
CA VAL A 425 34.79 13.44 4.93
C VAL A 425 34.18 12.09 4.57
#